data_AF-A0A922WGE0-F1
#
_entry.id   AF-A0A922WGE0-F1
#
_cell.length_a   1.000
_cell.length_b   1.000
_cell.length_c   1.000
_cell.angle_alpha   90.00
_cell.angle_beta   90.00
_cell.angle_gamma   90.00
#
_symmetry.space_group_name_H-M   'P 1'
#
loop_
_entity.id
_entity.type
_entity.pdbx_description
1 polymer ?
#
loop_
_entity_poly.entity_id
_entity_poly.type
_entity_poly.pdbx_seq_one_letter_code
_entity_poly.pdbx_strand_id
1 'polypeptide(L)'
;MNFPQISVWSRSPRTVLAWPLNRCFRRFAGCLALAVAILMLPGCTHMNGTRHGAVAGGTFGAVAGTLVGAATGNPKTGLVVGTALGTALGASMGHADDVTFAREVELEAAANQQAVQQIYGRSMNEHDVLRMIHSGISDDLVISTLADRGGRFRLPPDAVIELRNRGVSDRVIQAMQRYNLWR
;
A
#
# COMPACT_ATOMS: atom_id res chain seq x y z
N MET A 1 -66.23 -10.07 -62.20
CA MET A 1 -65.18 -11.01 -61.72
C MET A 1 -64.41 -10.23 -60.64
N ASN A 2 -64.79 -10.29 -59.38
CA ASN A 2 -64.63 -11.36 -58.38
C ASN A 2 -63.23 -11.39 -57.75
N PHE A 3 -63.27 -11.33 -56.41
CA PHE A 3 -62.26 -11.58 -55.37
C PHE A 3 -61.33 -10.46 -54.85
N PRO A 4 -61.07 -10.48 -53.52
CA PRO A 4 -60.83 -9.34 -52.63
C PRO A 4 -59.44 -9.51 -51.96
N GLN A 5 -59.25 -8.84 -50.81
CA GLN A 5 -58.47 -9.31 -49.65
C GLN A 5 -57.28 -8.45 -49.19
N ILE A 6 -57.31 -8.30 -47.85
CA ILE A 6 -56.32 -7.92 -46.85
C ILE A 6 -55.52 -6.61 -46.96
N SER A 7 -55.95 -5.62 -46.16
CA SER A 7 -55.11 -4.57 -45.60
C SER A 7 -54.01 -5.18 -44.73
N VAL A 8 -52.86 -5.40 -45.35
CA VAL A 8 -51.62 -5.81 -44.68
C VAL A 8 -51.19 -4.70 -43.72
N TRP A 9 -51.04 -5.07 -42.46
CA TRP A 9 -50.43 -4.27 -41.40
C TRP A 9 -49.03 -3.80 -41.83
N SER A 10 -48.89 -2.50 -42.09
CA SER A 10 -47.62 -1.82 -42.29
C SER A 10 -46.85 -1.77 -40.96
N ARG A 11 -46.06 -2.80 -40.70
CA ARG A 11 -45.05 -2.79 -39.64
C ARG A 11 -43.87 -1.95 -40.11
N SER A 12 -43.83 -0.69 -39.66
CA SER A 12 -42.72 0.23 -39.92
C SER A 12 -41.38 -0.40 -39.51
N PRO A 13 -40.40 -0.51 -40.42
CA PRO A 13 -39.06 -0.93 -40.07
C PRO A 13 -38.37 0.16 -39.24
N ARG A 14 -37.94 -0.29 -38.06
CA ARG A 14 -37.13 0.40 -37.05
C ARG A 14 -36.12 1.38 -37.65
N THR A 15 -36.27 2.66 -37.34
CA THR A 15 -35.22 3.68 -37.47
C THR A 15 -34.16 3.47 -36.40
N VAL A 16 -33.19 2.60 -36.65
CA VAL A 16 -32.01 2.42 -35.79
C VAL A 16 -30.74 2.75 -36.57
N LEU A 17 -30.62 3.97 -37.08
CA LEU A 17 -29.35 4.37 -37.70
C LEU A 17 -29.14 5.89 -37.64
N ALA A 18 -28.77 6.37 -36.45
CA ALA A 18 -28.00 7.60 -36.29
C ALA A 18 -27.36 7.63 -34.88
N TRP A 19 -26.50 6.65 -34.58
CA TRP A 19 -25.58 6.78 -33.45
C TRP A 19 -24.39 7.63 -33.89
N PRO A 20 -24.06 8.74 -33.22
CA PRO A 20 -23.08 9.69 -33.72
C PRO A 20 -21.67 9.13 -33.56
N LEU A 21 -21.00 8.89 -34.71
CA LEU A 21 -19.58 8.51 -34.85
C LEU A 21 -18.64 9.34 -33.96
N ASN A 22 -19.03 10.58 -33.64
CA ASN A 22 -18.23 11.55 -32.91
C ASN A 22 -18.04 11.18 -31.42
N ARG A 23 -18.86 10.29 -30.85
CA ARG A 23 -18.72 9.85 -29.44
C ARG A 23 -17.70 8.72 -29.26
N CYS A 24 -17.53 7.84 -30.25
CA CYS A 24 -16.52 6.78 -30.20
C CYS A 24 -15.11 7.34 -30.30
N PHE A 25 -14.87 8.26 -31.24
CA PHE A 25 -13.55 8.87 -31.43
C PHE A 25 -13.13 9.73 -30.22
N ARG A 26 -14.07 10.49 -29.64
CA ARG A 26 -13.81 11.32 -28.44
C ARG A 26 -13.59 10.49 -27.17
N ARG A 27 -14.21 9.31 -27.07
CA ARG A 27 -13.97 8.35 -25.98
C ARG A 27 -12.67 7.58 -26.15
N PHE A 28 -12.28 7.24 -27.38
CA PHE A 28 -10.97 6.66 -27.67
C PHE A 28 -9.83 7.64 -27.40
N ALA A 29 -9.96 8.89 -27.86
CA ALA A 29 -8.98 9.94 -27.57
C ALA A 29 -8.89 10.26 -26.07
N GLY A 30 -10.02 10.23 -25.36
CA GLY A 30 -10.06 10.38 -23.90
C GLY A 30 -9.37 9.24 -23.15
N CYS A 31 -9.61 7.99 -23.55
CA CYS A 31 -8.94 6.82 -22.94
C CYS A 31 -7.44 6.78 -23.25
N LEU A 32 -7.02 7.20 -24.46
CA LEU A 32 -5.61 7.29 -24.84
C LEU A 32 -4.90 8.40 -24.04
N ALA A 33 -5.51 9.58 -23.90
CA ALA A 33 -4.96 10.67 -23.11
C ALA A 33 -4.88 10.31 -21.61
N LEU A 34 -5.89 9.60 -21.07
CA LEU A 34 -5.88 9.10 -19.70
C LEU A 34 -4.77 8.04 -19.50
N ALA A 35 -4.58 7.13 -20.46
CA ALA A 35 -3.52 6.14 -20.42
C ALA A 35 -2.12 6.78 -20.45
N VAL A 36 -1.91 7.80 -21.28
CA VAL A 36 -0.64 8.57 -21.33
C VAL A 36 -0.42 9.37 -20.05
N ALA A 37 -1.47 9.94 -19.46
CA ALA A 37 -1.39 10.64 -18.18
C ALA A 37 -1.06 9.69 -17.01
N ILE A 38 -1.57 8.46 -17.03
CA ILE A 38 -1.25 7.41 -16.05
C ILE A 38 0.21 6.94 -16.20
N LEU A 39 0.76 6.90 -17.42
CA LEU A 39 2.17 6.59 -17.67
C LEU A 39 3.15 7.65 -17.14
N MET A 40 2.68 8.87 -16.87
CA MET A 40 3.51 9.98 -16.39
C MET A 40 3.58 10.07 -14.85
N LEU A 41 2.84 9.22 -14.12
CA LEU A 41 3.05 9.11 -12.67
C LEU A 41 4.24 8.17 -12.41
N PRO A 42 5.34 8.65 -11.79
CA PRO A 42 6.37 7.75 -11.30
C PRO A 42 5.72 6.83 -10.26
N GLY A 43 5.60 5.54 -10.60
CA GLY A 43 5.13 4.53 -9.66
C GLY A 43 6.02 4.57 -8.43
N CYS A 44 5.44 4.67 -7.23
CA CYS A 44 6.18 4.55 -5.97
C CYS A 44 6.68 3.11 -5.83
N THR A 45 7.90 2.84 -6.29
CA THR A 45 8.37 1.46 -6.47
C THR A 45 9.72 1.24 -5.83
N HIS A 46 9.70 1.13 -4.51
CA HIS A 46 10.77 0.54 -3.72
C HIS A 46 10.62 -0.99 -3.76
N MET A 47 10.90 -1.62 -4.90
CA MET A 47 10.88 -3.09 -5.07
C MET A 47 11.88 -3.58 -6.13
N ASN A 48 12.49 -4.75 -5.90
CA ASN A 48 13.51 -5.39 -6.75
C ASN A 48 13.04 -5.65 -8.21
N GLY A 49 13.93 -5.53 -9.19
CA GLY A 49 13.66 -5.37 -10.64
C GLY A 49 12.67 -6.38 -11.25
N THR A 50 12.88 -7.68 -11.06
CA THR A 50 12.00 -8.74 -11.58
C THR A 50 10.61 -8.70 -10.94
N ARG A 51 10.54 -8.43 -9.64
CA ARG A 51 9.26 -8.35 -8.92
C ARG A 51 8.52 -7.08 -9.29
N HIS A 52 9.24 -5.98 -9.46
CA HIS A 52 8.65 -4.72 -9.88
C HIS A 52 8.05 -4.82 -11.27
N GLY A 53 8.81 -5.33 -12.25
CA GLY A 53 8.32 -5.53 -13.61
C GLY A 53 7.11 -6.47 -13.64
N ALA A 54 7.17 -7.62 -12.97
CA ALA A 54 6.06 -8.57 -12.92
C ALA A 54 4.79 -7.99 -12.26
N VAL A 55 4.94 -7.27 -11.14
CA VAL A 55 3.80 -6.69 -10.41
C VAL A 55 3.23 -5.50 -11.18
N ALA A 56 4.06 -4.60 -11.70
CA ALA A 56 3.61 -3.48 -12.51
C ALA A 56 2.92 -4.00 -13.78
N GLY A 57 3.59 -4.83 -14.57
CA GLY A 57 3.01 -5.41 -15.78
C GLY A 57 1.73 -6.21 -15.49
N GLY A 58 1.71 -6.98 -14.41
CA GLY A 58 0.54 -7.77 -14.00
C GLY A 58 -0.66 -6.93 -13.61
N THR A 59 -0.46 -5.85 -12.83
CA THR A 59 -1.54 -4.95 -12.43
C THR A 59 -2.07 -4.12 -13.59
N PHE A 60 -1.18 -3.59 -14.44
CA PHE A 60 -1.59 -2.90 -15.68
C PHE A 60 -2.33 -3.84 -16.63
N GLY A 61 -1.80 -5.05 -16.83
CA GLY A 61 -2.43 -6.09 -17.65
C GLY A 61 -3.77 -6.54 -17.08
N ALA A 62 -3.90 -6.64 -15.75
CA ALA A 62 -5.15 -6.95 -15.07
C ALA A 62 -6.24 -5.89 -15.32
N VAL A 63 -5.90 -4.61 -15.17
CA VAL A 63 -6.84 -3.50 -15.40
C VAL A 63 -7.23 -3.43 -16.88
N ALA A 64 -6.26 -3.48 -17.79
CA ALA A 64 -6.55 -3.47 -19.22
C ALA A 64 -7.39 -4.69 -19.65
N GLY A 65 -7.00 -5.88 -19.19
CA GLY A 65 -7.67 -7.13 -19.49
C GLY A 65 -9.08 -7.20 -18.93
N THR A 66 -9.31 -6.77 -17.69
CA THR A 66 -10.66 -6.70 -17.10
C THR A 66 -11.58 -5.77 -17.88
N LEU A 67 -11.10 -4.61 -18.31
CA LEU A 67 -11.91 -3.66 -19.09
C LEU A 67 -12.31 -4.23 -20.46
N VAL A 68 -11.36 -4.86 -21.16
CA VAL A 68 -11.64 -5.52 -22.46
C VAL A 68 -12.56 -6.75 -22.26
N GLY A 69 -12.32 -7.54 -21.22
CA GLY A 69 -13.18 -8.66 -20.85
C GLY A 69 -14.60 -8.23 -20.46
N ALA A 70 -14.75 -7.09 -19.78
CA ALA A 70 -16.05 -6.54 -19.45
C ALA A 70 -16.83 -6.13 -20.70
N ALA A 71 -16.15 -5.58 -21.72
CA ALA A 71 -16.76 -5.22 -22.99
C ALA A 71 -17.25 -6.45 -23.80
N THR A 72 -16.63 -7.62 -23.62
CA THR A 72 -17.00 -8.88 -24.28
C THR A 72 -17.89 -9.79 -23.41
N GLY A 73 -18.35 -9.29 -22.26
CA GLY A 73 -19.23 -10.02 -21.35
C GLY A 73 -18.54 -11.04 -20.42
N ASN A 74 -17.21 -11.08 -20.41
CA ASN A 74 -16.40 -12.00 -19.60
C ASN A 74 -15.23 -11.28 -18.90
N PRO A 75 -15.49 -10.42 -17.89
CA PRO A 75 -14.46 -9.66 -17.18
C PRO A 75 -13.45 -10.54 -16.45
N LYS A 76 -13.87 -11.72 -15.97
CA LYS A 76 -13.00 -12.68 -15.27
C LYS A 76 -11.94 -13.26 -16.20
N THR A 77 -12.32 -13.62 -17.42
CA THR A 77 -11.38 -14.14 -18.43
C THR A 77 -10.39 -13.05 -18.83
N GLY A 78 -10.87 -11.82 -19.02
CA GLY A 78 -10.02 -10.67 -19.30
C GLY A 78 -9.01 -10.37 -18.18
N LEU A 79 -9.43 -10.47 -16.91
CA LEU A 79 -8.53 -10.34 -15.76
C LEU A 79 -7.41 -11.37 -15.81
N VAL A 80 -7.75 -12.64 -15.95
CA VAL A 80 -6.78 -13.74 -15.87
C VAL A 80 -5.77 -13.65 -17.01
N VAL A 81 -6.25 -13.44 -18.25
CA VAL A 81 -5.39 -13.34 -19.43
C VAL A 81 -4.51 -12.09 -19.37
N GLY A 82 -5.10 -10.94 -19.03
CA GLY A 82 -4.37 -9.69 -18.91
C GLY A 82 -3.33 -9.72 -17.80
N THR A 83 -3.65 -10.32 -16.64
CA THR A 83 -2.69 -10.53 -15.56
C THR A 83 -1.57 -11.45 -16.00
N ALA A 84 -1.87 -12.61 -16.58
CA ALA A 84 -0.86 -13.59 -16.98
C ALA A 84 0.12 -13.05 -18.03
N LEU A 85 -0.40 -12.36 -19.05
CA LEU A 85 0.44 -11.75 -20.08
C LEU A 85 1.24 -10.56 -19.53
N GLY A 86 0.61 -9.72 -18.71
CA GLY A 86 1.24 -8.58 -18.09
C GLY A 86 2.35 -8.96 -17.11
N THR A 87 2.13 -9.98 -16.26
CA THR A 87 3.15 -10.47 -15.33
C THR A 87 4.30 -11.12 -16.07
N ALA A 88 4.04 -11.91 -17.12
CA ALA A 88 5.09 -12.58 -17.88
C ALA A 88 6.00 -11.60 -18.62
N LEU A 89 5.42 -10.61 -19.31
CA LEU A 89 6.18 -9.58 -20.03
C LEU A 89 6.93 -8.66 -19.06
N GLY A 90 6.32 -8.35 -17.92
CA GLY A 90 6.96 -7.55 -16.88
C GLY A 90 8.10 -8.30 -16.17
N ALA A 91 7.95 -9.61 -15.94
CA ALA A 91 8.97 -10.44 -15.32
C ALA A 91 10.20 -10.62 -16.22
N SER A 92 10.01 -10.74 -17.53
CA SER A 92 11.12 -10.93 -18.48
C SER A 92 11.95 -9.67 -18.69
N MET A 93 11.35 -8.48 -18.58
CA MET A 93 12.07 -7.20 -18.68
C MET A 93 12.90 -6.88 -17.43
N GLY A 94 12.52 -7.39 -16.25
CA GLY A 94 13.21 -7.09 -14.99
C GLY A 94 14.46 -7.91 -14.70
N HIS A 95 14.88 -8.82 -15.59
CA HIS A 95 16.00 -9.75 -15.36
C HIS A 95 17.35 -9.27 -15.94
N ALA A 96 17.38 -8.09 -16.58
CA ALA A 96 18.58 -7.57 -17.24
C ALA A 96 19.35 -6.51 -16.40
N ASP A 97 18.84 -6.12 -15.23
CA ASP A 97 19.36 -4.99 -14.43
C ASP A 97 20.12 -5.42 -13.14
N ASP A 98 20.65 -6.65 -13.10
CA ASP A 98 20.85 -7.41 -11.85
C ASP A 98 22.19 -7.25 -11.08
N VAL A 99 22.91 -6.12 -11.14
CA VAL A 99 24.06 -5.92 -10.21
C VAL A 99 24.18 -4.52 -9.60
N THR A 100 23.82 -3.46 -10.33
CA THR A 100 23.98 -2.08 -9.87
C THR A 100 22.81 -1.66 -8.99
N PHE A 101 21.59 -1.93 -9.42
CA PHE A 101 20.38 -1.55 -8.71
C PHE A 101 20.13 -2.42 -7.47
N ALA A 102 20.47 -3.71 -7.52
CA ALA A 102 20.31 -4.61 -6.37
C ALA A 102 21.04 -4.08 -5.12
N ARG A 103 22.26 -3.54 -5.30
CA ARG A 103 23.08 -3.02 -4.20
C ARG A 103 22.54 -1.70 -3.65
N GLU A 104 22.09 -0.79 -4.51
CA GLU A 104 21.51 0.49 -4.10
C GLU A 104 20.17 0.30 -3.39
N VAL A 105 19.35 -0.63 -3.88
CA VAL A 105 18.05 -0.98 -3.28
C VAL A 105 18.21 -1.70 -1.95
N GLU A 106 19.22 -2.55 -1.77
CA GLU A 106 19.50 -3.20 -0.48
C GLU A 106 19.90 -2.18 0.60
N LEU A 107 20.73 -1.20 0.23
CA LEU A 107 21.12 -0.10 1.11
C LEU A 107 19.92 0.77 1.49
N GLU A 108 19.05 1.08 0.53
CA GLU A 108 17.85 1.88 0.76
C GLU A 108 16.76 1.10 1.53
N ALA A 109 16.64 -0.21 1.33
CA ALA A 109 15.77 -1.09 2.11
C ALA A 109 16.19 -1.19 3.57
N ALA A 110 17.50 -1.32 3.82
CA ALA A 110 18.05 -1.32 5.18
C ALA A 110 17.85 0.05 5.86
N ALA A 111 18.04 1.15 5.13
CA ALA A 111 17.81 2.51 5.65
C ALA A 111 16.33 2.79 5.96
N ASN A 112 15.40 2.38 5.08
CA ASN A 112 13.98 2.59 5.28
C ASN A 112 13.40 1.68 6.38
N GLN A 113 13.90 0.45 6.52
CA GLN A 113 13.55 -0.42 7.66
C GLN A 113 13.97 0.19 9.00
N GLN A 114 15.16 0.82 9.06
CA GLN A 114 15.60 1.53 10.26
C GLN A 114 14.72 2.76 10.53
N ALA A 115 14.33 3.52 9.51
CA ALA A 115 13.41 4.64 9.68
C ALA A 115 12.03 4.21 10.20
N VAL A 116 11.47 3.10 9.70
CA VAL A 116 10.18 2.57 10.19
C VAL A 116 10.29 2.00 11.60
N GLN A 117 11.40 1.32 11.94
CA GLN A 117 11.67 0.86 13.32
C GLN A 117 11.87 2.03 14.30
N GLN A 118 12.42 3.16 13.84
CA GLN A 118 12.57 4.39 14.61
C GLN A 118 11.24 5.12 14.79
N ILE A 119 10.31 5.01 13.83
CA ILE A 119 8.94 5.52 13.96
C ILE A 119 8.13 4.67 14.94
N TYR A 120 8.42 3.36 15.06
CA TYR A 120 8.00 2.53 16.19
C TYR A 120 8.98 2.62 17.38
N GLY A 121 9.68 3.75 17.51
CA GLY A 121 10.50 4.20 18.65
C GLY A 121 9.67 4.45 19.91
N ARG A 122 8.91 3.43 20.29
CA ARG A 122 8.97 2.79 21.60
C ARG A 122 8.78 3.79 22.72
N SER A 123 7.51 4.09 22.99
CA SER A 123 7.04 4.37 24.36
C SER A 123 7.93 3.59 25.31
N MET A 124 8.62 4.30 26.20
CA MET A 124 9.64 3.67 27.04
C MET A 124 9.03 2.48 27.77
N ASN A 125 9.67 1.32 27.65
CA ASN A 125 9.28 0.15 28.40
C ASN A 125 10.14 0.05 29.67
N GLU A 126 9.71 -0.76 30.63
CA GLU A 126 10.42 -0.98 31.89
C GLU A 126 11.90 -1.35 31.67
N HIS A 127 12.16 -2.17 30.65
CA HIS A 127 13.51 -2.57 30.25
C HIS A 127 14.37 -1.38 29.79
N ASP A 128 13.79 -0.38 29.12
CA ASP A 128 14.54 0.78 28.64
C ASP A 128 14.98 1.65 29.82
N VAL A 129 14.10 1.81 30.82
CA VAL A 129 14.40 2.51 32.09
C VAL A 129 15.51 1.80 32.86
N LEU A 130 15.40 0.47 33.02
CA LEU A 130 16.43 -0.32 33.71
C LEU A 130 17.78 -0.24 33.00
N ARG A 131 17.81 -0.29 31.67
CA ARG A 131 19.05 -0.15 30.89
C ARG A 131 19.70 1.22 31.08
N MET A 132 18.89 2.29 31.13
CA MET A 132 19.41 3.64 31.38
C MET A 132 20.06 3.73 32.77
N ILE A 133 19.40 3.20 33.78
CA ILE A 133 19.92 3.19 35.16
C ILE A 133 21.21 2.36 35.26
N HIS A 134 21.22 1.16 34.67
CA HIS A 134 22.42 0.31 34.65
C HIS A 134 23.58 0.92 33.87
N SER A 135 23.31 1.77 32.88
CA SER A 135 24.35 2.52 32.16
C SER A 135 24.89 3.74 32.93
N GLY A 136 24.42 3.97 34.15
CA GLY A 136 24.84 5.09 34.99
C GLY A 136 24.22 6.43 34.60
N ILE A 137 23.11 6.42 33.83
CA ILE A 137 22.38 7.63 33.50
C ILE A 137 21.68 8.16 34.75
N SER A 138 21.85 9.45 35.03
CA SER A 138 21.24 10.14 36.16
C SER A 138 19.72 10.06 36.12
N ASP A 139 19.11 9.93 37.29
CA ASP A 139 17.65 9.90 37.49
C ASP A 139 16.93 11.07 36.80
N ASP A 140 17.50 12.28 36.82
CA ASP A 140 16.90 13.45 36.17
C ASP A 140 16.82 13.31 34.63
N LEU A 141 17.83 12.68 34.02
CA LEU A 141 17.81 12.39 32.59
C LEU A 141 16.82 11.26 32.26
N VAL A 142 16.70 10.26 33.14
CA VAL A 142 15.68 9.20 33.01
C VAL A 142 14.28 9.82 33.10
N ILE A 143 14.04 10.67 34.09
CA ILE A 143 12.75 11.34 34.34
C ILE A 143 12.39 12.29 33.19
N SER A 144 13.34 13.09 32.69
CA SER A 144 13.08 13.98 31.55
C SER A 144 12.81 13.22 30.26
N THR A 145 13.51 12.11 30.02
CA THR A 145 13.22 11.23 28.88
C THR A 145 11.85 10.57 29.02
N LEU A 146 11.46 10.15 30.23
CA LEU A 146 10.13 9.63 30.53
C LEU A 146 9.03 10.68 30.34
N ALA A 147 9.31 11.94 30.68
CA ALA A 147 8.37 13.05 30.50
C ALA A 147 8.17 13.41 29.03
N ASP A 148 9.23 13.35 28.23
CA ASP A 148 9.22 13.67 26.80
C ASP A 148 8.52 12.57 25.98
N ARG A 149 8.87 11.31 26.22
CA ARG A 149 8.41 10.18 25.39
C ARG A 149 7.16 9.49 25.94
N GLY A 150 6.93 9.58 27.25
CA GLY A 150 6.00 8.72 27.95
C GLY A 150 6.42 7.26 27.92
N GLY A 151 5.70 6.42 28.65
CA GLY A 151 5.97 4.99 28.64
C GLY A 151 4.76 4.13 28.97
N ARG A 152 4.90 2.86 28.66
CA ARG A 152 3.86 1.85 28.82
C ARG A 152 4.32 0.93 29.93
N PHE A 153 4.08 1.35 31.15
CA PHE A 153 4.57 0.65 32.34
C PHE A 153 3.44 -0.11 33.00
N ARG A 154 3.68 -1.39 33.30
CA ARG A 154 2.76 -2.20 34.09
C ARG A 154 3.27 -2.19 35.53
N LEU A 155 2.75 -1.31 36.38
CA LEU A 155 3.17 -1.17 37.79
C LEU A 155 2.10 -1.65 38.78
N PRO A 156 1.85 -2.96 38.96
CA PRO A 156 1.18 -3.45 40.17
C PRO A 156 2.03 -3.16 41.42
N PRO A 157 1.45 -3.17 42.63
CA PRO A 157 2.19 -2.88 43.87
C PRO A 157 3.46 -3.71 44.05
N ASP A 158 3.44 -4.97 43.67
CA ASP A 158 4.58 -5.88 43.78
C ASP A 158 5.73 -5.52 42.83
N ALA A 159 5.41 -5.00 41.63
CA ALA A 159 6.41 -4.58 40.64
C ALA A 159 7.16 -3.33 41.08
N VAL A 160 6.51 -2.42 41.82
CA VAL A 160 7.17 -1.24 42.38
C VAL A 160 8.25 -1.63 43.38
N ILE A 161 7.98 -2.65 44.21
CA ILE A 161 8.94 -3.18 45.18
C ILE A 161 10.11 -3.84 44.45
N GLU A 162 9.83 -4.62 43.41
CA GLU A 162 10.85 -5.25 42.59
C GLU A 162 11.77 -4.23 41.91
N LEU A 163 11.21 -3.16 41.33
CA LEU A 163 12.00 -2.08 40.72
C LEU A 163 12.91 -1.39 41.75
N ARG A 164 12.39 -1.12 42.95
CA ARG A 164 13.18 -0.56 44.05
C ARG A 164 14.34 -1.49 44.44
N ASN A 165 14.07 -2.79 44.56
CA ASN A 165 15.10 -3.80 44.87
C ASN A 165 16.14 -3.95 43.76
N ARG A 166 15.78 -3.65 42.51
CA ARG A 166 16.69 -3.60 41.35
C ARG A 166 17.47 -2.27 41.24
N GLY A 167 17.33 -1.36 42.20
CA GLY A 167 18.10 -0.11 42.26
C GLY A 167 17.43 1.07 41.53
N VAL A 168 16.15 0.95 41.14
CA VAL A 168 15.39 2.08 40.61
C VAL A 168 14.99 3.00 41.75
N SER A 169 15.30 4.29 41.62
CA SER A 169 14.96 5.27 42.66
C SER A 169 13.46 5.56 42.71
N ASP A 170 12.99 5.95 43.90
CA ASP A 170 11.58 6.29 44.12
C ASP A 170 11.09 7.43 43.23
N ARG A 171 11.99 8.36 42.85
CA ARG A 171 11.67 9.47 41.95
C ARG A 171 11.38 8.98 40.53
N VAL A 172 12.16 8.02 40.04
CA VAL A 172 11.95 7.42 38.73
C VAL A 172 10.66 6.58 38.72
N ILE A 173 10.39 5.80 39.78
CA ILE A 173 9.15 5.03 39.92
C ILE A 173 7.93 5.96 39.90
N GLN A 174 7.97 7.07 40.64
CA GLN A 174 6.91 8.08 40.62
C GLN A 174 6.74 8.71 39.23
N ALA A 175 7.83 8.99 38.52
CA ALA A 175 7.78 9.49 37.15
C ALA A 175 7.16 8.46 36.18
N MET A 176 7.50 7.18 36.33
CA MET A 176 6.88 6.10 35.54
C MET A 176 5.36 6.01 35.79
N GLN A 177 4.89 6.18 37.03
CA GLN A 177 3.46 6.23 37.35
C GLN A 177 2.77 7.50 36.81
N ARG A 178 3.47 8.63 36.84
CA ARG A 178 2.97 9.92 36.34
C ARG A 178 2.82 9.93 34.82
N TYR A 179 3.80 9.39 34.09
CA TYR A 179 3.86 9.39 32.62
C TYR A 179 3.50 8.03 32.00
N ASN A 180 2.76 7.19 32.74
CA ASN A 180 2.22 5.94 32.20
C ASN A 180 1.07 6.23 31.24
N LEU A 181 1.19 5.75 30.00
CA LEU A 181 0.22 5.97 28.93
C LEU A 181 -1.00 5.03 28.99
N TRP A 182 -0.99 4.02 29.87
CA TRP A 182 -2.10 3.08 30.09
C TRP A 182 -3.19 3.59 31.05
N ARG A 183 -3.22 4.89 31.31
CA ARG A 183 -4.24 5.51 32.16
C ARG A 183 -5.55 5.73 31.39
#